data_AF-A0AAW5ZWU8-F1
#
_entry.id   AF-A0AAW5ZWU8-F1
#
_cell.length_a   1.000
_cell.length_b   1.000
_cell.length_c   1.000
_cell.angle_alpha   90.00
_cell.angle_beta   90.00
_cell.angle_gamma   90.00
#
_symmetry.space_group_name_H-M   'P 1'
#
loop_
_entity.id
_entity.type
_entity.pdbx_description
1 polymer ?
#
loop_
_entity_poly.entity_id
_entity_poly.type
_entity_poly.pdbx_seq_one_letter_code
_entity_poly.pdbx_strand_id
1 'polypeptide(L)'
;MRDIKDYRSKTLKGRNLAWLVATLVLDCLVLLIWAFHSTVEDLTPTRLAVIRGSLTTLLPVPALILTSLLSTNVKAILVFWRIKYPLPGSRAFSVHAHADHRIDLAKLRQHVGEFPIDERDQNAKWYGLYKQVDSDPSVVDSHKNHLLFRDIAAMSLILVLAVPTAIYFSDIDQSSALICGGWFLSQYLIATIAARNTGVRFVQNVLALHASRKVSNSRTAKSTSN
;
A
#
# COMPACT_ATOMS: atom_id res chain seq x y z
N MET A 1 -12.28 9.71 -23.79
CA MET A 1 -11.17 10.08 -22.86
C MET A 1 -11.62 10.22 -21.39
N ARG A 2 -12.87 10.65 -21.12
CA ARG A 2 -13.51 10.61 -19.80
C ARG A 2 -13.75 9.17 -19.30
N ASP A 3 -14.19 8.27 -20.19
CA ASP A 3 -14.50 6.88 -19.84
C ASP A 3 -13.29 6.05 -19.39
N ILE A 4 -12.12 6.26 -20.00
CA ILE A 4 -10.89 5.57 -19.62
C ILE A 4 -10.44 6.01 -18.22
N LYS A 5 -10.60 7.29 -17.88
CA LYS A 5 -10.22 7.82 -16.56
C LYS A 5 -11.18 7.32 -15.47
N ASP A 6 -12.47 7.26 -15.77
CA ASP A 6 -13.50 6.76 -14.85
C ASP A 6 -13.40 5.23 -14.65
N TYR A 7 -13.24 4.47 -15.74
CA TYR A 7 -13.01 3.02 -15.73
C TYR A 7 -11.74 2.65 -14.95
N ARG A 8 -10.65 3.41 -15.17
CA ARG A 8 -9.41 3.23 -14.41
C ARG A 8 -9.70 3.50 -12.94
N SER A 9 -10.25 4.65 -12.55
CA SER A 9 -10.50 4.98 -11.14
C SER A 9 -11.38 3.96 -10.38
N LYS A 10 -12.39 3.39 -11.04
CA LYS A 10 -13.26 2.33 -10.48
C LYS A 10 -12.50 1.01 -10.32
N THR A 11 -11.72 0.59 -11.31
CA THR A 11 -10.87 -0.61 -11.21
C THR A 11 -9.67 -0.43 -10.26
N LEU A 12 -9.18 0.80 -10.06
CA LEU A 12 -8.11 1.16 -9.12
C LEU A 12 -8.52 0.85 -7.67
N LYS A 13 -9.69 1.35 -7.23
CA LYS A 13 -10.19 1.13 -5.86
C LYS A 13 -10.66 -0.32 -5.68
N GLY A 14 -11.31 -0.90 -6.69
CA GLY A 14 -11.79 -2.29 -6.65
C GLY A 14 -10.67 -3.33 -6.48
N ARG A 15 -9.56 -3.20 -7.22
CA ARG A 15 -8.45 -4.17 -7.13
C ARG A 15 -7.79 -4.20 -5.76
N ASN A 16 -7.45 -3.04 -5.20
CA ASN A 16 -6.79 -3.00 -3.89
C ASN A 16 -7.75 -3.48 -2.78
N LEU A 17 -9.04 -3.12 -2.86
CA LEU A 17 -10.03 -3.62 -1.92
C LEU A 17 -10.16 -5.15 -1.98
N ALA A 18 -10.19 -5.74 -3.18
CA ALA A 18 -10.27 -7.19 -3.33
C ALA A 18 -9.10 -7.91 -2.64
N TRP A 19 -7.88 -7.38 -2.78
CA TRP A 19 -6.70 -7.95 -2.12
C TRP A 19 -6.69 -7.72 -0.60
N LEU A 20 -7.16 -6.57 -0.12
CA LEU A 20 -7.33 -6.32 1.32
C LEU A 20 -8.34 -7.30 1.93
N VAL A 21 -9.46 -7.53 1.24
CA VAL A 21 -10.46 -8.53 1.65
C VAL A 21 -9.88 -9.94 1.62
N ALA A 22 -9.13 -10.31 0.58
CA ALA A 22 -8.47 -11.60 0.50
C ALA A 22 -7.48 -11.82 1.66
N THR A 23 -6.73 -10.78 2.06
CA THR A 23 -5.87 -10.83 3.25
C THR A 23 -6.69 -11.05 4.52
N LEU A 24 -7.81 -10.33 4.72
CA LEU A 24 -8.67 -10.59 5.88
C LEU A 24 -9.30 -11.99 5.87
N VAL A 25 -9.63 -12.54 4.70
CA VAL A 25 -10.11 -13.93 4.61
C VAL A 25 -9.02 -14.88 5.10
N LEU A 26 -7.77 -14.69 4.66
CA LEU A 26 -6.64 -15.48 5.13
C LEU A 26 -6.46 -15.35 6.65
N ASP A 27 -6.54 -14.12 7.18
CA ASP A 27 -6.45 -13.85 8.61
C ASP A 27 -7.56 -14.57 9.39
N CYS A 28 -8.81 -14.50 8.93
CA CYS A 28 -9.91 -15.24 9.53
C CYS A 28 -9.67 -16.75 9.53
N LEU A 29 -9.14 -17.32 8.45
CA LEU A 29 -8.82 -18.76 8.40
C LEU A 29 -7.76 -19.15 9.42
N VAL A 30 -6.71 -18.33 9.58
CA VAL A 30 -5.68 -18.56 10.60
C VAL A 30 -6.29 -18.51 12.00
N LEU A 31 -7.18 -17.54 12.28
CA LEU A 31 -7.87 -17.47 13.58
C LEU A 31 -8.78 -18.68 13.83
N LEU A 32 -9.51 -19.15 12.82
CA LEU A 32 -10.37 -20.33 12.95
C LEU A 32 -9.55 -21.58 13.27
N ILE A 33 -8.39 -21.74 12.65
CA ILE A 33 -7.51 -22.91 12.86
C ILE A 33 -6.82 -22.85 14.23
N TRP A 34 -6.35 -21.68 14.66
CA TRP A 34 -5.47 -21.60 15.84
C TRP A 34 -6.15 -21.10 17.10
N ALA A 35 -7.11 -20.18 17.01
CA ALA A 35 -7.79 -19.60 18.16
C ALA A 35 -9.17 -20.21 18.43
N PHE A 36 -9.88 -20.64 17.38
CA PHE A 36 -11.26 -21.13 17.49
C PHE A 36 -11.41 -22.60 17.07
N HIS A 37 -10.34 -23.39 17.13
CA HIS A 37 -10.34 -24.78 16.65
C HIS A 37 -11.46 -25.62 17.28
N SER A 38 -11.58 -25.61 18.61
CA SER A 38 -12.61 -26.36 19.34
C SER A 38 -14.03 -25.91 18.98
N THR A 39 -14.25 -24.60 18.87
CA THR A 39 -15.55 -24.04 18.47
C THR A 39 -15.96 -24.46 17.07
N VAL A 40 -14.99 -24.63 16.16
CA VAL A 40 -15.27 -25.04 14.76
C VAL A 40 -15.69 -26.51 14.68
N GLU A 41 -15.11 -27.38 15.52
CA GLU A 41 -15.46 -28.81 15.55
C GLU A 41 -16.92 -29.04 15.98
N ASP A 42 -17.47 -28.16 16.82
CA ASP A 42 -18.84 -28.23 17.32
C ASP A 42 -19.90 -27.66 16.36
N LEU A 43 -19.51 -27.06 15.23
CA LEU A 43 -20.43 -26.41 14.30
C LEU A 43 -21.06 -27.40 13.31
N THR A 44 -22.38 -27.33 13.15
CA THR A 44 -23.08 -28.06 12.09
C THR A 44 -22.72 -27.51 10.70
N PRO A 45 -22.74 -28.35 9.64
CA PRO A 45 -22.41 -27.92 8.27
C PRO A 45 -23.26 -26.73 7.78
N THR A 46 -24.53 -26.67 8.17
CA THR A 46 -25.44 -25.57 7.83
C THR A 46 -25.03 -24.25 8.49
N ARG A 47 -24.65 -24.27 9.77
CA ARG A 47 -24.18 -23.07 10.48
C ARG A 47 -22.84 -22.59 9.90
N LEU A 48 -21.94 -23.52 9.58
CA LEU A 48 -20.68 -23.20 8.93
C LEU A 48 -20.89 -22.54 7.56
N ALA A 49 -21.85 -23.02 6.76
CA ALA A 49 -22.20 -22.40 5.47
C ALA A 49 -22.73 -20.98 5.64
N VAL A 50 -23.60 -20.73 6.62
CA VAL A 50 -24.13 -19.40 6.93
C VAL A 50 -23.03 -18.45 7.39
N ILE A 51 -22.15 -18.88 8.30
CA ILE A 51 -21.02 -18.07 8.77
C ILE A 51 -20.11 -17.70 7.61
N ARG A 52 -19.75 -18.68 6.76
CA ARG A 52 -18.90 -18.45 5.58
C ARG A 52 -19.52 -17.43 4.63
N GLY A 53 -20.82 -17.58 4.31
CA GLY A 53 -21.54 -16.63 3.44
C GLY A 53 -21.64 -15.22 4.04
N SER A 54 -21.83 -15.13 5.36
CA SER A 54 -21.91 -13.85 6.07
C SER A 54 -20.55 -13.15 6.08
N LEU A 55 -19.49 -13.90 6.38
CA LEU A 55 -18.13 -13.39 6.48
C LEU A 55 -17.64 -12.85 5.11
N THR A 56 -17.85 -13.58 4.02
CA THR A 56 -17.47 -13.13 2.67
C THR A 56 -18.19 -11.86 2.23
N THR A 57 -19.46 -11.71 2.61
CA THR A 57 -20.27 -10.54 2.24
C THR A 57 -19.89 -9.30 3.05
N LEU A 58 -19.59 -9.48 4.34
CA LEU A 58 -19.38 -8.36 5.27
C LEU A 58 -17.91 -7.92 5.41
N LEU A 59 -16.93 -8.77 5.07
CA LEU A 59 -15.50 -8.47 5.21
C LEU A 59 -14.98 -7.16 4.56
N PRO A 60 -15.54 -6.66 3.44
CA PRO A 60 -15.12 -5.38 2.89
C PRO A 60 -15.26 -4.21 3.89
N VAL A 61 -16.24 -4.26 4.78
CA VAL A 61 -16.49 -3.21 5.78
C VAL A 61 -15.33 -3.09 6.78
N PRO A 62 -14.95 -4.13 7.54
CA PRO A 62 -13.81 -4.04 8.44
C PRO A 62 -12.49 -3.77 7.70
N ALA A 63 -12.30 -4.28 6.46
CA ALA A 63 -11.12 -3.93 5.66
C ALA A 63 -11.00 -2.41 5.44
N LEU A 64 -12.10 -1.77 5.06
CA LEU A 64 -12.13 -0.32 4.84
C LEU A 64 -11.97 0.47 6.14
N ILE A 65 -12.59 0.02 7.22
CA ILE A 65 -12.47 0.68 8.53
C ILE A 65 -11.02 0.61 9.01
N LEU A 66 -10.44 -0.59 9.11
CA LEU A 66 -9.08 -0.81 9.62
C LEU A 66 -8.04 -0.03 8.82
N THR A 67 -8.17 -0.03 7.49
CA THR A 67 -7.27 0.75 6.64
C THR A 67 -7.50 2.25 6.76
N SER A 68 -8.66 2.73 7.18
CA SER A 68 -8.94 4.16 7.34
C SER A 68 -8.61 4.72 8.73
N LEU A 69 -8.34 3.86 9.73
CA LEU A 69 -8.01 4.29 11.10
C LEU A 69 -6.72 5.10 11.20
N LEU A 70 -5.73 4.81 10.34
CA LEU A 70 -4.43 5.47 10.36
C LEU A 70 -4.31 6.47 9.21
N SER A 71 -3.82 7.67 9.52
CA SER A 71 -3.52 8.67 8.50
C SER A 71 -2.43 8.19 7.55
N THR A 72 -2.44 8.70 6.31
CA THR A 72 -1.41 8.38 5.30
C THR A 72 0.02 8.61 5.79
N ASN A 73 0.24 9.64 6.62
CA ASN A 73 1.56 9.93 7.17
C ASN A 73 1.99 8.88 8.20
N VAL A 74 1.10 8.48 9.13
CA VAL A 74 1.38 7.42 10.10
C VAL A 74 1.71 6.12 9.38
N LYS A 75 0.93 5.75 8.37
CA LYS A 75 1.23 4.56 7.56
C LYS A 75 2.60 4.64 6.88
N ALA A 76 3.00 5.81 6.41
CA ALA A 76 4.33 6.01 5.83
C ALA A 76 5.44 5.87 6.89
N ILE A 77 5.24 6.39 8.11
CA ILE A 77 6.18 6.19 9.23
C ILE A 77 6.30 4.69 9.55
N LEU A 78 5.18 3.97 9.65
CA LEU A 78 5.15 2.54 9.92
C LEU A 78 5.81 1.71 8.84
N VAL A 79 5.65 2.09 7.58
CA VAL A 79 6.30 1.38 6.48
C VAL A 79 7.77 1.74 6.40
N PHE A 80 8.17 3.00 6.40
CA PHE A 80 9.57 3.37 6.17
C PHE A 80 10.43 3.41 7.44
N TRP A 81 9.82 3.23 8.63
CA TRP A 81 10.44 3.38 9.95
C TRP A 81 11.20 4.70 10.09
N ARG A 82 10.57 5.79 9.62
CA ARG A 82 11.13 7.14 9.65
C ARG A 82 10.10 8.09 10.20
N ILE A 83 10.45 8.89 11.20
CA ILE A 83 9.51 9.84 11.81
C ILE A 83 9.40 11.12 10.95
N LYS A 84 10.54 11.67 10.51
CA LYS A 84 10.59 12.88 9.70
C LYS A 84 10.72 12.53 8.21
N TYR A 85 9.92 13.18 7.38
CA TYR A 85 9.84 12.99 5.92
C TYR A 85 9.80 11.50 5.50
N PRO A 86 8.79 10.73 5.96
CA PRO A 86 8.72 9.28 5.76
C PRO A 86 8.48 8.85 4.31
N LEU A 87 8.02 9.76 3.45
CA LEU A 87 7.65 9.43 2.08
C LEU A 87 8.90 9.03 1.27
N PRO A 88 8.79 8.05 0.36
CA PRO A 88 9.93 7.60 -0.44
C PRO A 88 10.44 8.71 -1.37
N GLY A 89 9.55 9.63 -1.79
CA GLY A 89 9.93 10.81 -2.58
C GLY A 89 10.91 11.76 -1.89
N SER A 90 11.00 11.72 -0.56
CA SER A 90 11.90 12.59 0.22
C SER A 90 13.39 12.25 0.04
N ARG A 91 13.69 11.12 -0.60
CA ARG A 91 15.06 10.74 -1.01
C ARG A 91 15.13 10.39 -2.50
N ALA A 92 14.23 10.98 -3.29
CA ALA A 92 14.11 10.67 -4.71
C ALA A 92 15.42 10.87 -5.45
N PHE A 93 16.08 12.01 -5.24
CA PHE A 93 17.28 12.39 -5.97
C PHE A 93 18.56 11.96 -5.25
N SER A 94 18.61 12.06 -3.91
CA SER A 94 19.83 11.73 -3.15
C SER A 94 20.11 10.24 -3.02
N VAL A 95 19.09 9.38 -3.06
CA VAL A 95 19.25 7.92 -2.88
C VAL A 95 18.68 7.15 -4.05
N HIS A 96 17.40 7.35 -4.37
CA HIS A 96 16.68 6.45 -5.27
C HIS A 96 17.08 6.61 -6.74
N ALA A 97 17.43 7.82 -7.18
CA ALA A 97 17.95 8.09 -8.51
C ALA A 97 19.27 7.36 -8.78
N HIS A 98 20.20 7.40 -7.82
CA HIS A 98 21.52 6.77 -7.94
C HIS A 98 21.47 5.24 -7.86
N ALA A 99 20.46 4.69 -7.17
CA ALA A 99 20.33 3.24 -6.96
C ALA A 99 19.76 2.47 -8.17
N ASP A 100 19.21 3.14 -9.18
CA ASP A 100 18.62 2.49 -10.35
C ASP A 100 19.43 2.78 -11.61
N HIS A 101 20.10 1.75 -12.14
CA HIS A 101 20.92 1.83 -13.34
C HIS A 101 20.14 2.25 -14.60
N ARG A 102 18.80 2.18 -14.59
CA ARG A 102 17.95 2.63 -15.71
C ARG A 102 17.85 4.16 -15.78
N ILE A 103 18.27 4.88 -14.74
CA ILE A 103 18.20 6.33 -14.64
C ILE A 103 19.54 6.94 -15.06
N ASP A 104 19.57 7.52 -16.26
CA ASP A 104 20.67 8.37 -16.70
C ASP A 104 20.60 9.71 -15.95
N LEU A 105 21.49 9.88 -14.95
CA LEU A 105 21.50 11.06 -14.08
C LEU A 105 21.82 12.35 -14.83
N ALA A 106 22.65 12.29 -15.88
CA ALA A 106 23.00 13.47 -16.68
C ALA A 106 21.80 13.95 -17.48
N LYS A 107 21.11 13.02 -18.18
CA LYS A 107 19.87 13.35 -18.90
C LYS A 107 18.75 13.78 -17.96
N LEU A 108 18.60 13.10 -16.83
CA LEU A 108 17.61 13.49 -15.82
C LEU A 108 17.85 14.93 -15.37
N ARG A 109 19.09 15.29 -15.01
CA ARG A 109 19.45 16.66 -14.61
C ARG A 109 19.22 17.68 -15.73
N GLN A 110 19.53 17.32 -16.98
CA GLN A 110 19.25 18.17 -18.13
C GLN A 110 17.75 18.44 -18.31
N HIS A 111 16.89 17.44 -18.04
CA HIS A 111 15.44 17.58 -18.21
C HIS A 111 14.73 18.25 -17.04
N VAL A 112 15.15 17.97 -15.80
CA VAL A 112 14.44 18.42 -14.59
C VAL A 112 15.17 19.52 -13.83
N GLY A 113 16.38 19.89 -14.24
CA GLY A 113 17.25 20.85 -13.57
C GLY A 113 17.92 20.30 -12.30
N GLU A 114 18.48 21.21 -11.51
CA GLU A 114 19.27 20.92 -10.31
C GLU A 114 18.55 20.04 -9.29
N PHE A 115 19.23 19.06 -8.70
CA PHE A 115 18.64 18.16 -7.72
C PHE A 115 18.58 18.81 -6.34
N PRO A 116 17.40 18.94 -5.71
CA PRO A 116 17.29 19.44 -4.35
C PRO A 116 17.96 18.47 -3.38
N ILE A 117 18.58 19.02 -2.33
CA ILE A 117 19.28 18.26 -1.30
C ILE A 117 18.35 18.01 -0.10
N ASP A 118 17.58 19.02 0.31
CA ASP A 118 16.64 18.90 1.43
C ASP A 118 15.51 17.89 1.14
N GLU A 119 15.18 17.07 2.14
CA GLU A 119 14.23 15.96 1.99
C GLU A 119 12.81 16.43 1.63
N ARG A 120 12.37 17.57 2.17
CA ARG A 120 11.07 18.13 1.84
C ARG A 120 11.03 18.58 0.38
N ASP A 121 12.08 19.28 -0.04
CA ASP A 121 12.19 19.82 -1.40
C ASP A 121 12.34 18.71 -2.44
N GLN A 122 13.06 17.63 -2.08
CA GLN A 122 13.11 16.41 -2.87
C GLN A 122 11.72 15.82 -3.11
N ASN A 123 10.92 15.66 -2.05
CA ASN A 123 9.57 15.13 -2.18
C ASN A 123 8.67 16.07 -3.00
N ALA A 124 8.75 17.39 -2.78
CA ALA A 124 7.98 18.38 -3.52
C ALA A 124 8.30 18.35 -5.02
N LYS A 125 9.60 18.35 -5.38
CA LYS A 125 10.04 18.28 -6.78
C LYS A 125 9.64 16.96 -7.42
N TRP A 126 9.89 15.84 -6.74
CA TRP A 126 9.48 14.52 -7.23
C TRP A 126 7.96 14.42 -7.45
N TYR A 127 7.15 14.98 -6.55
CA TYR A 127 5.69 14.98 -6.70
C TYR A 127 5.25 15.76 -7.94
N GLY A 128 5.89 16.89 -8.23
CA GLY A 128 5.67 17.65 -9.46
C GLY A 128 5.96 16.82 -10.72
N LEU A 129 7.07 16.06 -10.71
CA LEU A 129 7.42 15.15 -11.82
C LEU A 129 6.42 13.99 -11.96
N TYR A 130 6.02 13.39 -10.84
CA TYR A 130 5.01 12.33 -10.81
C TYR A 130 3.72 12.77 -11.48
N LYS A 131 3.23 13.99 -11.21
CA LYS A 131 1.99 14.51 -11.79
C LYS A 131 1.99 14.64 -13.31
N GLN A 132 3.16 14.67 -13.94
CA GLN A 132 3.30 14.71 -15.40
C GLN A 132 3.22 13.33 -16.05
N VAL A 133 3.48 12.26 -15.27
CA VAL A 133 3.53 10.87 -15.74
C VAL A 133 2.60 9.94 -14.95
N ASP A 134 1.60 10.50 -14.25
CA ASP A 134 0.71 9.77 -13.34
C ASP A 134 -0.14 8.71 -14.04
N SER A 135 -0.28 8.81 -15.37
CA SER A 135 -0.99 7.86 -16.21
C SER A 135 -0.12 6.74 -16.77
N ASP A 136 1.21 6.80 -16.64
CA ASP A 136 2.10 5.78 -17.18
C ASP A 136 1.85 4.41 -16.50
N PRO A 137 1.77 3.30 -17.26
CA PRO A 137 1.49 1.98 -16.68
C PRO A 137 2.46 1.55 -15.57
N SER A 138 3.76 1.83 -15.73
CA SER A 138 4.78 1.44 -14.75
C SER A 138 4.64 2.22 -13.43
N VAL A 139 4.27 3.49 -13.53
CA VAL A 139 4.02 4.39 -12.40
C VAL A 139 2.74 3.99 -11.67
N VAL A 140 1.66 3.73 -12.42
CA VAL A 140 0.38 3.33 -11.83
C VAL A 140 0.48 1.99 -11.12
N ASP A 141 1.14 0.99 -11.71
CA ASP A 141 1.22 -0.32 -11.08
C ASP A 141 2.05 -0.29 -9.79
N SER A 142 3.24 0.33 -9.83
CA SER A 142 4.09 0.49 -8.64
C SER A 142 3.41 1.30 -7.53
N HIS A 143 2.72 2.40 -7.88
CA HIS A 143 1.95 3.18 -6.91
C HIS A 143 0.82 2.36 -6.27
N LYS A 144 0.04 1.60 -7.05
CA LYS A 144 -1.03 0.74 -6.51
C LYS A 144 -0.50 -0.29 -5.54
N ASN A 145 0.59 -0.98 -5.91
CA ASN A 145 1.16 -2.04 -5.11
C ASN A 145 1.73 -1.44 -3.81
N HIS A 146 2.35 -0.26 -3.87
CA HIS A 146 2.76 0.47 -2.68
C HIS A 146 1.57 0.78 -1.75
N LEU A 147 0.47 1.31 -2.28
CA LEU A 147 -0.73 1.59 -1.49
C LEU A 147 -1.30 0.31 -0.85
N LEU A 148 -1.41 -0.77 -1.63
CA LEU A 148 -1.92 -2.06 -1.16
C LEU A 148 -1.10 -2.60 0.01
N PHE A 149 0.22 -2.78 -0.19
CA PHE A 149 1.08 -3.37 0.84
C PHE A 149 1.21 -2.48 2.07
N ARG A 150 1.21 -1.16 1.90
CA ARG A 150 1.19 -0.22 3.02
C ARG A 150 -0.10 -0.33 3.83
N ASP A 151 -1.24 -0.49 3.17
CA ASP A 151 -2.53 -0.63 3.84
C ASP A 151 -2.66 -2.01 4.52
N ILE A 152 -2.12 -3.09 3.92
CA ILE A 152 -1.96 -4.40 4.59
C ILE A 152 -1.07 -4.27 5.82
N ALA A 153 0.10 -3.62 5.72
CA ALA A 153 0.99 -3.44 6.87
C ALA A 153 0.30 -2.68 8.01
N ALA A 154 -0.40 -1.60 7.71
CA ALA A 154 -1.16 -0.83 8.68
C ALA A 154 -2.24 -1.67 9.37
N MET A 155 -3.02 -2.42 8.58
CA MET A 155 -4.06 -3.33 9.09
C MET A 155 -3.47 -4.43 9.98
N SER A 156 -2.42 -5.11 9.52
CA SER A 156 -1.74 -6.16 10.28
C SER A 156 -1.22 -5.65 11.61
N LEU A 157 -0.62 -4.45 11.65
CA LEU A 157 -0.10 -3.89 12.90
C LEU A 157 -1.22 -3.62 13.93
N ILE A 158 -2.40 -3.18 13.48
CA ILE A 158 -3.57 -3.04 14.35
C ILE A 158 -3.97 -4.42 14.90
N LEU A 159 -4.00 -5.44 14.04
CA LEU A 159 -4.37 -6.81 14.42
C LEU A 159 -3.35 -7.48 15.36
N VAL A 160 -2.04 -7.14 15.27
CA VAL A 160 -1.00 -7.57 16.22
C VAL A 160 -1.39 -7.23 17.66
N LEU A 161 -2.06 -6.10 17.89
CA LEU A 161 -2.48 -5.68 19.23
C LEU A 161 -3.91 -6.14 19.53
N ALA A 162 -4.83 -5.92 18.59
CA ALA A 162 -6.25 -6.14 18.81
C ALA A 162 -6.58 -7.62 19.06
N VAL A 163 -5.99 -8.54 18.29
CA VAL A 163 -6.36 -9.96 18.37
C VAL A 163 -5.82 -10.64 19.63
N PRO A 164 -4.52 -10.57 19.97
CA PRO A 164 -4.04 -11.15 21.22
C PRO A 164 -4.74 -10.54 22.45
N THR A 165 -5.06 -9.25 22.42
CA THR A 165 -5.82 -8.59 23.50
C THR A 165 -7.23 -9.18 23.61
N ALA A 166 -7.92 -9.38 22.48
CA ALA A 166 -9.25 -10.00 22.48
C ALA A 166 -9.21 -11.45 23.00
N ILE A 167 -8.20 -12.24 22.61
CA ILE A 167 -7.99 -13.60 23.09
C ILE A 167 -7.72 -13.60 24.59
N TYR A 168 -6.89 -12.67 25.09
CA TYR A 168 -6.57 -12.56 26.51
C TYR A 168 -7.80 -12.33 27.39
N PHE A 169 -8.79 -11.55 26.92
CA PHE A 169 -10.05 -11.32 27.61
C PHE A 169 -11.14 -12.36 27.32
N SER A 170 -10.82 -13.42 26.58
CA SER A 170 -11.75 -14.50 26.24
C SER A 170 -11.32 -15.81 26.93
N ASP A 171 -12.23 -16.77 27.06
CA ASP A 171 -11.93 -18.13 27.55
C ASP A 171 -11.19 -19.00 26.51
N ILE A 172 -10.34 -18.38 25.67
CA ILE A 172 -9.55 -19.03 24.62
C ILE A 172 -8.15 -19.35 25.16
N ASP A 173 -7.53 -20.42 24.66
CA ASP A 173 -6.17 -20.78 25.05
C ASP A 173 -5.17 -19.64 24.81
N GLN A 174 -4.34 -19.36 25.82
CA GLN A 174 -3.39 -18.24 25.78
C GLN A 174 -2.22 -18.53 24.84
N SER A 175 -1.91 -19.80 24.55
CA SER A 175 -0.90 -20.15 23.54
C SER A 175 -1.35 -19.69 22.15
N SER A 176 -2.65 -19.72 21.86
CA SER A 176 -3.22 -19.19 20.62
C SER A 176 -2.99 -17.68 20.48
N ALA A 177 -2.98 -16.92 21.58
CA ALA A 177 -2.69 -15.47 21.55
C ALA A 177 -1.29 -15.19 20.99
N LEU A 178 -0.28 -15.97 21.41
CA LEU A 178 1.10 -15.85 20.94
C LEU A 178 1.23 -16.25 19.47
N ILE A 179 0.58 -17.34 19.06
CA ILE A 179 0.62 -17.83 17.67
C ILE A 179 -0.04 -16.80 16.73
N CYS A 180 -1.25 -16.33 17.06
CA CYS A 180 -1.94 -15.33 16.26
C CYS A 180 -1.20 -13.98 16.25
N GLY A 181 -0.66 -13.54 17.39
CA GLY A 181 0.18 -12.35 17.47
C GLY A 181 1.42 -12.46 16.58
N GLY A 182 2.10 -13.60 16.61
CA GLY A 182 3.22 -13.92 15.74
C GLY A 182 2.85 -13.88 14.26
N TRP A 183 1.72 -14.46 13.87
CA TRP A 183 1.20 -14.41 12.50
C TRP A 183 1.04 -12.97 11.99
N PHE A 184 0.31 -12.13 12.74
CA PHE A 184 0.08 -10.75 12.32
C PHE A 184 1.38 -9.92 12.31
N LEU A 185 2.32 -10.21 13.21
CA LEU A 185 3.61 -9.54 13.24
C LEU A 185 4.44 -9.91 11.99
N SER A 186 4.50 -11.20 11.64
CA SER A 186 5.13 -11.66 10.41
C SER A 186 4.47 -11.03 9.17
N GLN A 187 3.13 -10.99 9.12
CA GLN A 187 2.40 -10.33 8.04
C GLN A 187 2.74 -8.84 7.94
N TYR A 188 2.82 -8.13 9.07
CA TYR A 188 3.23 -6.72 9.11
C TYR A 188 4.64 -6.51 8.55
N LEU A 189 5.61 -7.33 8.95
CA LEU A 189 7.00 -7.21 8.50
C LEU A 189 7.13 -7.48 6.99
N ILE A 190 6.52 -8.56 6.50
CA ILE A 190 6.52 -8.92 5.08
C ILE A 190 5.86 -7.81 4.24
N ALA A 191 4.67 -7.35 4.66
CA ALA A 191 3.95 -6.28 3.98
C ALA A 191 4.74 -4.97 4.01
N THR A 192 5.43 -4.66 5.09
CA THR A 192 6.30 -3.49 5.21
C THR A 192 7.46 -3.54 4.21
N ILE A 193 8.14 -4.68 4.08
CA ILE A 193 9.21 -4.86 3.09
C ILE A 193 8.66 -4.71 1.66
N ALA A 194 7.52 -5.34 1.36
CA ALA A 194 6.87 -5.24 0.06
C ALA A 194 6.46 -3.78 -0.27
N ALA A 195 5.90 -3.07 0.71
CA ALA A 195 5.50 -1.66 0.58
C ALA A 195 6.70 -0.74 0.34
N ARG A 196 7.84 -0.98 1.02
CA ARG A 196 9.10 -0.25 0.75
C ARG A 196 9.58 -0.46 -0.66
N ASN A 197 9.71 -1.73 -1.08
CA ASN A 197 10.25 -2.07 -2.38
C ASN A 197 9.40 -1.48 -3.51
N THR A 198 8.08 -1.59 -3.41
CA THR A 198 7.16 -1.02 -4.40
C THR A 198 7.09 0.51 -4.35
N GLY A 199 7.21 1.12 -3.16
CA GLY A 199 7.29 2.57 -2.99
C GLY A 199 8.57 3.17 -3.59
N VAL A 200 9.71 2.49 -3.43
CA VAL A 200 10.99 2.89 -4.06
C VAL A 200 10.91 2.71 -5.59
N ARG A 201 10.38 1.59 -6.07
CA ARG A 201 10.16 1.38 -7.51
C ARG A 201 9.22 2.44 -8.11
N PHE A 202 8.22 2.89 -7.37
CA PHE A 202 7.34 3.97 -7.80
C PHE A 202 8.12 5.28 -8.00
N VAL A 203 8.98 5.65 -7.07
CA VAL A 203 9.86 6.82 -7.22
C VAL A 203 10.79 6.66 -8.43
N GLN A 204 11.46 5.52 -8.55
CA GLN A 204 12.41 5.24 -9.62
C GLN A 204 11.75 5.23 -11.00
N ASN A 205 10.55 4.66 -11.14
CA ASN A 205 9.83 4.65 -12.42
C ASN A 205 9.50 6.07 -12.89
N VAL A 206 9.09 6.97 -11.98
CA VAL A 206 8.86 8.39 -12.31
C VAL A 206 10.15 9.03 -12.84
N LEU A 207 11.27 8.83 -12.13
CA LEU A 207 12.55 9.42 -12.51
C LEU A 207 13.10 8.83 -13.82
N ALA A 208 12.97 7.51 -14.04
CA ALA A 208 13.40 6.85 -15.27
C ALA A 208 12.63 7.34 -16.51
N LEU A 209 11.34 7.62 -16.37
CA LEU A 209 10.55 8.21 -17.45
C LEU A 209 11.04 9.62 -17.82
N HIS A 210 11.33 10.45 -16.83
CA HIS A 210 11.88 11.79 -17.05
C HIS A 210 13.35 11.76 -17.53
N ALA A 211 14.11 10.73 -17.22
CA ALA A 211 15.46 10.54 -17.77
C ALA A 211 15.43 10.10 -19.25
N SER A 212 14.48 9.23 -19.61
CA SER A 212 14.38 8.64 -20.96
C SER A 212 13.59 9.48 -21.97
N ARG A 213 12.68 10.35 -21.52
CA ARG A 213 11.86 11.20 -22.38
C ARG A 213 11.91 12.64 -21.90
N LYS A 214 12.14 13.58 -22.82
CA LYS A 214 11.84 14.99 -22.55
C LYS A 214 10.32 15.15 -22.54
N VAL A 215 9.71 15.01 -21.37
CA VAL A 215 8.27 15.22 -21.21
C VAL A 215 7.99 16.71 -21.38
N SER A 216 7.61 17.11 -22.59
CA SER A 216 7.10 18.45 -22.90
C SER A 216 5.80 18.68 -22.11
N ASN A 217 5.68 19.82 -21.44
CA ASN A 217 4.46 20.27 -20.76
C ASN A 217 3.30 20.43 -21.76
N SER A 218 2.62 19.34 -22.12
CA SER A 218 1.53 19.35 -23.11
C SER A 218 0.16 19.74 -22.54
N ARG A 219 0.11 20.50 -21.43
CA ARG A 219 -1.16 20.99 -20.85
C ARG A 219 -1.50 22.46 -21.11
N THR A 220 -0.79 23.15 -21.99
CA THR A 220 -1.05 24.56 -22.33
C THR A 220 -1.25 24.82 -23.83
N ALA A 221 -1.93 23.91 -24.54
CA ALA A 221 -2.28 24.11 -25.94
C ALA A 221 -3.73 23.71 -26.26
N LYS A 222 -4.67 24.07 -25.38
CA LYS A 222 -6.11 23.99 -25.68
C LYS A 222 -6.90 25.10 -24.99
N SER A 223 -6.49 26.34 -25.23
CA SER A 223 -7.31 27.53 -25.00
C SER A 223 -6.88 28.59 -26.01
N THR A 224 -7.19 28.34 -27.29
CA THR A 224 -7.33 29.32 -28.37
C THR A 224 -7.66 28.55 -29.65
N SER A 225 -8.94 28.29 -29.85
CA SER A 225 -9.54 28.45 -31.18
C SER A 225 -11.00 28.76 -30.96
N ASN A 226 -11.38 29.95 -31.43
CA ASN A 226 -12.75 30.45 -31.56
C ASN A 226 -13.65 29.45 -32.27
#